data_AF-A0A1H4NZG2-F1
#
_entry.id   AF-A0A1H4NZG2-F1
#
_cell.length_a   1.000
_cell.length_b   1.000
_cell.length_c   1.000
_cell.angle_alpha   90.00
_cell.angle_beta   90.00
_cell.angle_gamma   90.00
#
_symmetry.space_group_name_H-M   'P 1'
#
loop_
_entity.id
_entity.type
_entity.pdbx_description
1 polymer ?
#
loop_
_entity_poly.entity_id
_entity_poly.type
_entity_poly.pdbx_seq_one_letter_code
_entity_poly.pdbx_strand_id
1 'polypeptide(L)'
;MKKHVTIFLIVVLTLLSVPNLSFAGEAPKQLINKVVEISAGASHVLAITESGMLIAWGSNGHGELGDGTNINKTLPVQIGTATDWYKISAGSNYSMAIKKDGTLWAWGNNTYGHLVQAIRLIKRHL
;
A
#
# COMPACT_ATOMS: atom_id res chain seq x y z
N MET A 1 32.84 10.17 17.18
CA MET A 1 32.72 9.12 16.16
C MET A 1 31.80 8.04 16.70
N LYS A 2 30.50 8.11 16.39
CA LYS A 2 29.75 7.19 15.51
C LYS A 2 29.94 5.69 15.80
N LYS A 3 28.90 5.15 16.46
CA LYS A 3 28.16 3.89 16.21
C LYS A 3 28.79 2.56 16.64
N HIS A 4 27.98 1.72 17.29
CA HIS A 4 27.57 0.36 16.89
C HIS A 4 26.72 -0.22 18.05
N VAL A 5 25.39 -0.02 18.07
CA VAL A 5 24.34 -0.96 17.61
C VAL A 5 24.60 -2.38 18.12
N THR A 6 24.14 -2.63 19.35
CA THR A 6 23.91 -3.96 19.91
C THR A 6 22.46 -4.36 19.59
N ILE A 7 22.25 -5.61 19.19
CA ILE A 7 21.01 -6.43 19.16
C ILE A 7 20.99 -7.20 17.83
N PHE A 8 21.60 -8.38 17.84
CA PHE A 8 21.21 -9.54 17.02
C PHE A 8 21.91 -10.76 17.64
N LEU A 9 21.43 -11.16 18.82
CA LEU A 9 21.80 -12.43 19.43
C LEU A 9 20.50 -13.09 19.87
N ILE A 10 20.17 -14.19 19.21
CA ILE A 10 19.17 -15.26 19.47
C ILE A 10 18.57 -15.65 18.11
N VAL A 11 19.35 -16.32 17.23
CA VAL A 11 18.92 -17.43 16.34
C VAL A 11 20.15 -18.15 15.73
N VAL A 12 21.21 -18.44 16.50
CA VAL A 12 22.37 -19.20 15.95
C VAL A 12 22.83 -20.31 16.90
N LEU A 13 21.92 -21.20 17.29
CA LEU A 13 22.34 -22.43 17.97
C LEU A 13 21.40 -23.63 17.76
N THR A 14 21.07 -23.98 16.51
CA THR A 14 20.52 -25.33 16.17
C THR A 14 20.84 -25.85 14.76
N LEU A 15 21.70 -25.21 13.95
CA LEU A 15 21.95 -25.63 12.55
C LEU A 15 23.35 -26.22 12.32
N LEU A 16 23.61 -27.45 12.78
CA LEU A 16 24.84 -28.19 12.43
C LEU A 16 24.59 -29.51 11.67
N SER A 17 23.51 -29.62 10.89
CA SER A 17 23.27 -30.85 10.09
C SER A 17 22.52 -30.70 8.77
N VAL A 18 22.41 -29.49 8.21
CA VAL A 18 21.88 -29.30 6.84
C VAL A 18 22.92 -28.63 5.94
N PRO A 19 23.79 -29.40 5.26
CA PRO A 19 24.59 -28.86 4.18
C PRO A 19 23.64 -28.62 3.00
N ASN A 20 23.56 -27.36 2.54
CA ASN A 20 22.74 -26.88 1.41
C ASN A 20 21.29 -26.44 1.71
N LEU A 21 21.05 -25.78 2.84
CA LEU A 21 19.96 -24.81 2.93
C LEU A 21 20.51 -23.40 2.69
N SER A 22 20.70 -23.02 1.43
CA SER A 22 20.79 -21.60 1.11
C SER A 22 19.38 -21.02 1.23
N PHE A 23 19.03 -20.53 2.42
CA PHE A 23 17.96 -19.54 2.58
C PHE A 23 18.47 -18.20 2.05
N ALA A 24 18.87 -18.17 0.78
CA ALA A 24 19.08 -16.93 0.06
C ALA A 24 17.69 -16.39 -0.30
N GLY A 25 16.91 -16.04 0.72
CA GLY A 25 15.83 -15.09 0.51
C GLY A 25 16.49 -13.85 -0.09
N GLU A 26 16.05 -13.45 -1.28
CA GLU A 26 16.60 -12.27 -1.94
C GLU A 26 16.61 -11.10 -0.95
N ALA A 27 17.73 -10.36 -0.91
CA ALA A 27 17.82 -9.21 -0.04
C ALA A 27 16.67 -8.23 -0.36
N PRO A 28 16.06 -7.58 0.66
CA PRO A 28 14.99 -6.62 0.42
C PRO A 28 15.40 -5.58 -0.63
N LYS A 29 14.69 -5.55 -1.76
CA LYS A 29 14.91 -4.59 -2.83
C LYS A 29 14.06 -3.34 -2.59
N GLN A 30 14.69 -2.16 -2.64
CA GLN A 30 13.99 -0.89 -2.62
C GLN A 30 13.15 -0.73 -3.90
N LEU A 31 11.82 -0.62 -3.75
CA LEU A 31 10.88 -0.50 -4.87
C LEU A 31 10.33 0.91 -5.06
N ILE A 32 10.11 1.63 -3.96
CA ILE A 32 9.58 3.00 -3.94
C ILE A 32 10.33 3.82 -2.88
N ASN A 33 10.51 5.11 -3.16
CA ASN A 33 11.23 6.03 -2.29
C ASN A 33 10.28 7.09 -1.74
N LYS A 34 10.66 7.71 -0.62
CA LYS A 34 9.96 8.88 -0.07
C LYS A 34 8.48 8.60 0.21
N VAL A 35 8.19 7.44 0.79
CA VAL A 35 6.83 7.10 1.23
C VAL A 35 6.57 7.76 2.58
N VAL A 36 5.44 8.45 2.71
CA VAL A 36 5.04 9.18 3.92
C VAL A 36 3.86 8.55 4.64
N GLU A 37 3.07 7.71 3.96
CA GLU A 37 1.95 6.98 4.55
C GLU A 37 1.77 5.65 3.83
N ILE A 38 1.40 4.61 4.58
CA ILE A 38 1.07 3.28 4.07
C ILE A 38 -0.20 2.80 4.78
N SER A 39 -1.10 2.17 4.04
CA SER A 39 -2.25 1.44 4.59
C SER A 39 -2.35 0.09 3.91
N ALA A 40 -2.35 -0.99 4.70
CA ALA A 40 -2.46 -2.36 4.21
C ALA A 40 -3.86 -2.91 4.51
N GLY A 41 -4.54 -3.37 3.46
CA GLY A 41 -5.78 -4.13 3.53
C GLY A 41 -5.51 -5.62 3.73
N ALA A 42 -6.48 -6.48 3.39
CA ALA A 42 -6.29 -7.93 3.52
C ALA A 42 -5.18 -8.47 2.60
N SER A 43 -5.15 -8.00 1.35
CA SER A 43 -4.20 -8.48 0.33
C SER A 43 -3.73 -7.38 -0.64
N HIS A 44 -4.01 -6.11 -0.34
CA HIS A 44 -3.56 -4.96 -1.13
C HIS A 44 -3.00 -3.87 -0.23
N VAL A 45 -2.18 -3.00 -0.78
CA VAL A 45 -1.53 -1.91 -0.06
C VAL A 45 -1.71 -0.62 -0.84
N LEU A 46 -2.01 0.45 -0.11
CA LEU A 46 -1.96 1.83 -0.57
C LEU A 46 -0.76 2.51 0.08
N ALA A 47 -0.12 3.43 -0.64
CA ALA A 47 0.92 4.29 -0.12
C ALA A 47 0.84 5.69 -0.70
N ILE A 48 1.19 6.70 0.10
CA ILE A 48 1.36 8.09 -0.36
C ILE A 48 2.84 8.43 -0.34
N THR A 49 3.34 9.07 -1.40
CA THR A 49 4.71 9.60 -1.47
C THR A 49 4.79 11.04 -0.93
N GLU A 50 5.99 11.55 -0.63
CA GLU A 50 6.23 12.95 -0.27
C GLU A 50 5.71 13.93 -1.34
N SER A 51 5.70 13.50 -2.61
CA SER A 51 5.15 14.26 -3.74
C SER A 51 3.62 14.19 -3.84
N GLY A 52 2.94 13.52 -2.90
CA GLY A 52 1.48 13.38 -2.86
C GLY A 52 0.89 12.42 -3.90
N MET A 53 1.71 11.54 -4.48
CA MET A 53 1.24 10.49 -5.39
C MET A 53 0.61 9.34 -4.59
N LEU A 54 -0.45 8.74 -5.13
CA LEU A 54 -1.00 7.50 -4.63
C LEU A 54 -0.39 6.32 -5.39
N ILE A 55 0.15 5.37 -4.65
CA ILE A 55 0.74 4.14 -5.17
C ILE A 55 -0.04 2.96 -4.59
N ALA A 56 -0.29 1.92 -5.38
CA ALA A 56 -0.92 0.70 -4.90
C ALA A 56 -0.28 -0.57 -5.47
N TRP A 57 -0.37 -1.66 -4.71
CA TRP A 57 0.00 -3.02 -5.16
C TRP A 57 -0.76 -4.09 -4.38
N GLY A 58 -0.72 -5.32 -4.89
CA GLY A 58 -1.35 -6.50 -4.32
C GLY A 58 -2.56 -6.97 -5.13
N SER A 59 -3.57 -7.49 -4.42
CA SER A 59 -4.81 -7.99 -5.00
C SER A 59 -5.65 -6.85 -5.57
N ASN A 60 -6.29 -7.12 -6.71
CA ASN A 60 -7.13 -6.17 -7.43
C ASN A 60 -8.39 -6.83 -8.01
N GLY A 61 -8.80 -8.00 -7.49
CA GLY A 61 -9.91 -8.77 -8.05
C GLY A 61 -11.24 -7.99 -8.09
N HIS A 62 -11.40 -7.03 -7.18
CA HIS A 62 -12.56 -6.15 -7.10
C HIS A 62 -12.24 -4.70 -7.49
N GLY A 63 -11.06 -4.44 -8.05
CA GLY A 63 -10.61 -3.09 -8.38
C GLY A 63 -10.04 -2.32 -7.18
N GLU A 64 -9.58 -3.00 -6.12
CA GLU A 64 -9.04 -2.43 -4.88
C GLU A 64 -7.86 -1.46 -5.08
N LEU A 65 -7.12 -1.59 -6.19
CA LEU A 65 -6.00 -0.70 -6.51
C LEU A 65 -6.46 0.61 -7.15
N GLY A 66 -7.62 0.63 -7.80
CA GLY A 66 -8.15 1.84 -8.45
C GLY A 66 -7.42 2.23 -9.74
N ASP A 67 -6.70 1.30 -10.37
CA ASP A 67 -5.94 1.52 -11.61
C ASP A 67 -6.79 1.39 -12.90
N GLY A 68 -8.10 1.25 -12.76
CA GLY A 68 -9.03 1.02 -13.87
C GLY A 68 -9.08 -0.41 -14.37
N THR A 69 -8.41 -1.35 -13.70
CA THR A 69 -8.40 -2.78 -14.03
C THR A 69 -8.84 -3.63 -12.84
N ASN A 70 -9.04 -4.94 -13.08
CA ASN A 70 -9.21 -5.95 -12.04
C ASN A 70 -7.99 -6.90 -11.97
N ILE A 71 -6.81 -6.42 -12.36
CA ILE A 71 -5.59 -7.23 -12.49
C ILE A 71 -4.65 -6.96 -11.31
N ASN A 72 -4.26 -8.01 -10.60
CA ASN A 72 -3.32 -7.93 -9.48
C ASN A 72 -1.98 -7.31 -9.91
N LYS A 73 -1.36 -6.52 -9.03
CA LYS A 73 -0.04 -5.93 -9.27
C LYS A 73 0.94 -6.43 -8.21
N THR A 74 1.97 -7.15 -8.63
CA THR A 74 3.04 -7.61 -7.73
C THR A 74 4.06 -6.52 -7.42
N LEU A 75 4.05 -5.43 -8.19
CA LEU A 75 4.91 -4.27 -7.99
C LEU A 75 4.07 -3.01 -7.75
N PRO A 76 4.60 -2.03 -6.98
CA PRO A 76 3.95 -0.74 -6.78
C PRO A 76 3.66 -0.04 -8.11
N VAL A 77 2.43 0.40 -8.31
CA VAL A 77 2.01 1.19 -9.48
C VAL A 77 1.40 2.51 -9.03
N GLN A 78 1.66 3.58 -9.77
CA GLN A 78 1.02 4.86 -9.51
C GLN A 78 -0.45 4.82 -9.98
N ILE A 79 -1.33 5.36 -9.13
CA ILE A 79 -2.77 5.41 -9.38
C ILE A 79 -3.15 6.79 -9.90
N GLY A 80 -3.43 6.85 -11.21
CA GLY A 80 -3.70 8.09 -11.92
C GLY A 80 -2.50 9.05 -11.97
N THR A 81 -2.76 10.31 -12.30
CA THR A 81 -1.72 11.35 -12.45
C THR A 81 -1.73 12.40 -11.32
N ALA A 82 -2.61 12.24 -10.35
CA ALA A 82 -2.79 13.18 -9.24
C ALA A 82 -1.63 13.12 -8.22
N THR A 83 -1.26 14.30 -7.69
CA THR A 83 -0.16 14.50 -6.74
C THR A 83 -0.62 15.23 -5.46
N ASP A 84 -1.92 15.23 -5.21
CA ASP A 84 -2.58 15.94 -4.11
C ASP A 84 -3.27 14.99 -3.12
N TRP A 85 -2.88 13.72 -3.07
CA TRP A 85 -3.37 12.77 -2.08
C TRP A 85 -2.84 13.12 -0.69
N TYR A 86 -3.71 12.97 0.33
CA TYR A 86 -3.42 13.39 1.70
C TYR A 86 -3.55 12.26 2.72
N LYS A 87 -4.60 11.44 2.62
CA LYS A 87 -4.85 10.32 3.54
C LYS A 87 -5.37 9.09 2.80
N ILE A 88 -5.02 7.92 3.28
CA ILE A 88 -5.44 6.62 2.72
C ILE A 88 -5.96 5.66 3.79
N SER A 89 -6.87 4.78 3.40
CA SER A 89 -7.34 3.67 4.22
C SER A 89 -7.68 2.48 3.32
N ALA A 90 -7.05 1.34 3.58
CA ALA A 90 -7.31 0.07 2.92
C ALA A 90 -8.19 -0.84 3.81
N GLY A 91 -9.28 -1.35 3.25
CA GLY A 91 -10.17 -2.33 3.87
C GLY A 91 -9.84 -3.76 3.43
N SER A 92 -10.76 -4.70 3.64
CA SER A 92 -10.56 -6.09 3.22
C SER A 92 -10.47 -6.24 1.69
N ASN A 93 -11.41 -5.62 0.98
CA ASN A 93 -11.57 -5.69 -0.47
C ASN A 93 -11.98 -4.33 -1.08
N TYR A 94 -11.70 -3.23 -0.36
CA TYR A 94 -11.97 -1.87 -0.80
C TYR A 94 -10.90 -0.91 -0.30
N SER A 95 -10.88 0.27 -0.88
CA SER A 95 -9.92 1.34 -0.64
C SER A 95 -10.62 2.68 -0.52
N MET A 96 -10.06 3.57 0.28
CA MET A 96 -10.50 4.96 0.42
C MET A 96 -9.29 5.89 0.46
N ALA A 97 -9.46 7.10 -0.07
CA ALA A 97 -8.45 8.13 0.02
C ALA A 97 -9.06 9.54 0.00
N ILE A 98 -8.40 10.48 0.67
CA ILE A 98 -8.79 11.89 0.71
C ILE A 98 -7.69 12.73 0.06
N LYS A 99 -8.09 13.66 -0.80
CA LYS A 99 -7.21 14.69 -1.38
C LYS A 99 -7.05 15.89 -0.45
N LYS A 100 -6.02 16.70 -0.68
CA LYS A 100 -5.75 17.94 0.09
C LYS A 100 -6.90 18.95 0.06
N ASP A 101 -7.74 18.94 -0.98
CA ASP A 101 -8.94 19.77 -1.08
C ASP A 101 -10.09 19.29 -0.16
N GLY A 102 -9.94 18.11 0.46
CA GLY A 102 -10.93 17.45 1.31
C GLY A 102 -11.89 16.54 0.56
N THR A 103 -11.68 16.29 -0.74
CA THR A 103 -12.50 15.35 -1.51
C THR A 103 -12.17 13.91 -1.12
N LEU A 104 -13.19 13.16 -0.69
CA LEU A 104 -13.10 11.72 -0.42
C LEU A 104 -13.38 10.90 -1.69
N TRP A 105 -12.59 9.86 -1.87
CA TRP A 105 -12.69 8.85 -2.92
C TRP A 105 -12.75 7.47 -2.28
N ALA A 106 -13.53 6.57 -2.86
CA ALA A 106 -13.58 5.16 -2.49
C ALA A 106 -13.70 4.29 -3.75
N TRP A 107 -13.14 3.09 -3.71
CA TRP A 107 -13.17 2.12 -4.80
C TRP A 107 -12.97 0.68 -4.29
N GLY A 108 -13.21 -0.32 -5.12
CA GLY A 108 -13.17 -1.75 -4.75
C GLY A 108 -14.57 -2.36 -4.52
N ASN A 109 -14.63 -3.51 -3.84
CA ASN A 109 -15.87 -4.20 -3.51
C ASN A 109 -16.63 -3.45 -2.41
N ASN A 110 -17.79 -2.91 -2.77
CA ASN A 110 -18.68 -2.25 -1.83
C ASN A 110 -20.08 -2.88 -1.87
N THR A 111 -20.16 -4.14 -1.46
CA THR A 111 -21.37 -4.98 -1.53
C THR A 111 -22.53 -4.50 -0.64
N TYR A 112 -22.35 -3.48 0.22
CA TYR A 112 -23.35 -3.04 1.20
C TYR A 112 -23.75 -1.56 1.14
N GLY A 113 -23.33 -0.77 0.14
CA GLY A 113 -23.66 0.65 0.14
C GLY A 113 -23.37 1.40 -1.16
N HIS A 114 -24.20 1.19 -2.17
CA HIS A 114 -24.59 2.11 -3.25
C HIS A 114 -23.62 3.26 -3.59
N LEU A 115 -23.04 3.17 -4.80
CA LEU A 115 -22.44 4.25 -5.60
C LEU A 115 -21.13 4.87 -5.08
N VAL A 116 -19.99 4.24 -5.41
CA VAL A 116 -18.76 5.01 -5.68
C VAL A 116 -18.02 4.42 -6.88
N GLN A 117 -18.44 4.77 -8.11
CA GLN A 117 -17.46 5.07 -9.15
C GLN A 117 -17.00 6.50 -8.88
N ALA A 118 -15.83 6.73 -8.29
CA ALA A 118 -15.19 8.05 -8.25
C ALA A 118 -16.10 9.25 -7.85
N ILE A 119 -17.12 9.04 -7.00
CA ILE A 119 -18.06 10.12 -6.67
C ILE A 119 -17.42 11.02 -5.61
N ARG A 120 -17.08 12.23 -6.06
CA ARG A 120 -16.79 13.43 -5.27
C ARG A 120 -17.87 13.61 -4.20
N LEU A 121 -17.63 13.13 -2.98
CA LEU A 121 -18.43 13.52 -1.81
C LEU A 121 -18.11 14.99 -1.51
N ILE A 122 -18.91 15.89 -2.08
CA ILE A 122 -18.84 17.34 -1.85
C ILE A 122 -19.09 17.58 -0.35
N LYS A 123 -18.18 18.34 0.28
CA LYS A 123 -18.40 18.99 1.57
C LYS A 123 -19.78 19.66 1.56
N ARG A 124 -20.77 19.10 2.27
CA ARG A 124 -21.90 19.90 2.71
C ARG A 124 -21.39 20.76 3.87
N HIS A 125 -20.97 21.98 3.55
CA HIS A 125 -21.01 23.06 4.52
C HIS A 125 -22.49 23.38 4.77
N LEU A 126 -22.98 22.95 5.93
CA LEU A 126 -24.00 23.66 6.69
C LEU A 126 -23.34 24.11 7.99
#